data_AF-A0A9E1UPS5-F1
#
_entry.id   AF-A0A9E1UPS5-F1
#
_cell.length_a   1.000
_cell.length_b   1.000
_cell.length_c   1.000
_cell.angle_alpha   90.00
_cell.angle_beta   90.00
_cell.angle_gamma   90.00
#
_symmetry.space_group_name_H-M   'P 1'
#
loop_
_entity.id
_entity.type
_entity.pdbx_description
1 polymer ?
#
loop_
_entity_poly.entity_id
_entity_poly.type
_entity_poly.pdbx_seq_one_letter_code
_entity_poly.pdbx_strand_id
1 'polypeptide(L)'
;AKTLAEATGLFPGLAAQVLPKARIADWLRQSDLLPRIVATVDSLANGASPTERIEFLAPRTPFRATAAKRGQWFAAATNSLRTKAMVETFCLTDTKTIAAAYARLEPVFDELYRDLGYPAGATFRDGLGRACRVLLDTPVPDAPPALVRHGTVYRFADPKLEGLRSAQKHLLRLGLADARRVQAKIRELAQALQLKIPE
;
A
#
# COMPACT_ATOMS: atom_id res chain seq x y z
N ALA A 1 7.84 3.07 21.82
CA ALA A 1 7.37 4.39 22.28
C ALA A 1 6.05 4.17 23.00
N LYS A 2 5.83 4.90 24.09
CA LYS A 2 4.58 4.87 24.86
C LYS A 2 3.68 6.08 24.57
N THR A 3 4.21 7.11 23.91
CA THR A 3 3.48 8.32 23.53
C THR A 3 3.75 8.70 22.08
N LEU A 4 2.82 9.45 21.46
CA LEU A 4 3.00 9.98 20.12
C LEU A 4 4.26 10.86 19.98
N ALA A 5 4.59 11.65 21.00
CA ALA A 5 5.79 12.49 21.01
C ALA A 5 7.08 11.65 20.96
N GLU A 6 7.16 10.59 21.78
CA GLU A 6 8.28 9.65 21.76
C GLU A 6 8.38 8.92 20.42
N ALA A 7 7.25 8.45 19.88
CA ALA A 7 7.23 7.76 18.58
C ALA A 7 7.69 8.69 17.46
N THR A 8 7.26 9.95 17.47
CA THR A 8 7.67 10.97 16.50
C THR A 8 9.17 11.22 16.56
N GLY A 9 9.76 11.30 17.76
CA GLY A 9 11.22 11.44 17.94
C GLY A 9 12.01 10.21 17.47
N LEU A 10 11.47 9.00 17.65
CA LEU A 10 12.12 7.74 17.22
C LEU A 10 11.95 7.46 15.72
N PHE A 11 10.87 7.95 15.12
CA PHE A 11 10.46 7.59 13.76
C PHE A 11 11.54 7.83 12.70
N PRO A 12 12.29 8.96 12.69
CA PRO A 12 13.39 9.16 11.75
C PRO A 12 14.44 8.04 11.76
N GLY A 13 14.84 7.57 12.94
CA GLY A 13 15.83 6.50 13.08
C GLY A 13 15.31 5.13 12.66
N LEU A 14 14.02 4.86 12.88
CA LEU A 14 13.36 3.64 12.41
C LEU A 14 13.15 3.67 10.89
N ALA A 15 12.66 4.78 10.37
CA ALA A 15 12.52 5.03 8.94
C ALA A 15 13.86 4.92 8.22
N ALA A 16 14.96 5.35 8.86
CA ALA A 16 16.30 5.23 8.31
C ALA A 16 16.79 3.79 8.09
N GLN A 17 16.25 2.84 8.85
CA GLN A 17 16.56 1.41 8.73
C GLN A 17 15.69 0.73 7.67
N VAL A 18 14.49 1.25 7.45
CA VAL A 18 13.46 0.66 6.58
C VAL A 18 13.51 1.22 5.16
N LEU A 19 13.75 2.52 5.00
CA LEU A 19 13.68 3.22 3.72
C LEU A 19 15.09 3.42 3.13
N PRO A 20 15.23 3.49 1.79
CA PRO A 20 16.48 3.89 1.16
C PRO A 20 16.87 5.33 1.53
N LYS A 21 18.19 5.58 1.73
CA LYS A 21 18.77 6.91 2.04
C LYS A 21 18.23 8.04 1.15
N ALA A 22 18.11 7.79 -0.14
CA ALA A 22 17.63 8.77 -1.12
C ALA A 22 16.16 9.18 -0.93
N ARG A 23 15.37 8.46 -0.12
CA ARG A 23 13.93 8.71 0.08
C ARG A 23 13.56 9.15 1.48
N ILE A 24 14.41 8.84 2.46
CA ILE A 24 14.16 9.16 3.88
C ILE A 24 13.93 10.66 4.05
N ALA A 25 14.74 11.52 3.43
CA ALA A 25 14.58 12.95 3.55
C ALA A 25 13.22 13.44 3.01
N ASP A 26 12.74 12.90 1.89
CA ASP A 26 11.47 13.31 1.27
C ASP A 26 10.26 12.89 2.12
N TRP A 27 10.35 11.69 2.71
CA TRP A 27 9.33 11.17 3.61
C TRP A 27 9.31 11.93 4.93
N LEU A 28 10.46 12.12 5.57
CA LEU A 28 10.55 12.78 6.88
C LEU A 28 10.20 14.27 6.85
N ARG A 29 10.13 14.90 5.67
CA ARG A 29 9.60 16.26 5.50
C ARG A 29 8.07 16.33 5.52
N GLN A 30 7.38 15.20 5.38
CA GLN A 30 5.92 15.18 5.48
C GLN A 30 5.49 15.29 6.94
N SER A 31 4.45 16.07 7.20
CA SER A 31 3.82 16.11 8.51
C SER A 31 3.01 14.83 8.76
N ASP A 32 2.85 14.51 10.04
CA ASP A 32 1.85 13.53 10.50
C ASP A 32 2.03 12.13 9.88
N LEU A 33 3.27 11.70 9.63
CA LEU A 33 3.57 10.41 9.02
C LEU A 33 2.97 9.23 9.78
N LEU A 34 3.02 9.25 11.11
CA LEU A 34 2.43 8.19 11.93
C LEU A 34 0.90 8.12 11.77
N PRO A 35 0.13 9.23 11.95
CA PRO A 35 -1.29 9.27 11.59
C PRO A 35 -1.60 8.85 10.15
N ARG A 36 -0.80 9.29 9.17
CA ARG A 36 -0.97 8.94 7.74
C ARG A 36 -0.78 7.44 7.50
N ILE A 37 0.18 6.79 8.16
CA ILE A 37 0.37 5.33 8.10
C ILE A 37 -0.89 4.63 8.61
N VAL A 38 -1.40 5.06 9.76
CA VAL A 38 -2.59 4.46 10.38
C VAL A 38 -3.82 4.61 9.47
N ALA A 39 -4.07 5.82 8.98
CA ALA A 39 -5.15 6.11 8.05
C ALA A 39 -5.01 5.38 6.70
N THR A 40 -3.78 5.14 6.24
CA THR A 40 -3.52 4.37 5.01
C THR A 40 -3.90 2.91 5.19
N VAL A 41 -3.48 2.28 6.29
CA VAL A 41 -3.85 0.90 6.61
C VAL A 41 -5.36 0.78 6.79
N ASP A 42 -5.99 1.73 7.48
CA ASP A 42 -7.45 1.76 7.63
C ASP A 42 -8.18 1.86 6.28
N SER A 43 -7.73 2.73 5.39
CA SER A 43 -8.29 2.85 4.04
C SER A 43 -8.19 1.53 3.28
N LEU A 44 -7.03 0.86 3.36
CA LEU A 44 -6.80 -0.43 2.71
C LEU A 44 -7.66 -1.54 3.33
N ALA A 45 -7.82 -1.57 4.65
CA ALA A 45 -8.69 -2.51 5.36
C ALA A 45 -10.16 -2.39 4.93
N ASN A 46 -10.61 -1.18 4.62
CA ASN A 46 -11.93 -0.90 4.07
C ASN A 46 -12.00 -1.07 2.53
N GLY A 47 -10.89 -1.43 1.87
CA GLY A 47 -10.78 -1.54 0.41
C GLY A 47 -10.82 -0.20 -0.34
N ALA A 48 -10.74 0.91 0.37
CA ALA A 48 -10.71 2.24 -0.17
C ALA A 48 -9.33 2.59 -0.77
N SER A 49 -9.30 3.68 -1.53
CA SER A 49 -8.07 4.21 -2.11
C SER A 49 -7.23 4.89 -1.03
N PRO A 50 -5.94 4.55 -0.86
CA PRO A 50 -5.07 5.26 0.09
C PRO A 50 -4.54 6.59 -0.46
N THR A 51 -4.77 6.92 -1.74
CA THR A 51 -4.06 7.97 -2.48
C THR A 51 -4.00 9.33 -1.77
N GLU A 52 -5.09 9.78 -1.16
CA GLU A 52 -5.09 11.08 -0.44
C GLU A 52 -4.10 11.11 0.73
N ARG A 53 -3.93 9.98 1.43
CA ARG A 53 -3.05 9.88 2.60
C ARG A 53 -1.57 9.80 2.19
N ILE A 54 -1.30 9.25 1.00
CA ILE A 54 0.04 9.03 0.45
C ILE A 54 0.32 9.82 -0.83
N GLU A 55 -0.31 10.99 -1.00
CA GLU A 55 -0.19 11.80 -2.23
C GLU A 55 1.25 12.18 -2.56
N PHE A 56 2.10 12.36 -1.55
CA PHE A 56 3.53 12.65 -1.71
C PHE A 56 4.30 11.49 -2.38
N LEU A 57 3.71 10.30 -2.44
CA LEU A 57 4.21 9.12 -3.16
C LEU A 57 3.61 8.95 -4.55
N ALA A 58 2.68 9.84 -4.96
CA ALA A 58 2.04 9.74 -6.25
C ALA A 58 3.08 9.77 -7.38
N PRO A 59 2.97 8.88 -8.38
CA PRO A 59 3.89 8.92 -9.51
C PRO A 59 3.79 10.25 -10.27
N ARG A 60 4.95 10.86 -10.52
CA ARG A 60 5.04 12.19 -11.18
C ARG A 60 4.64 12.19 -12.65
N THR A 61 4.64 11.03 -13.29
CA THR A 61 4.28 10.88 -14.71
C THR A 61 2.87 10.29 -14.84
N PRO A 62 2.11 10.65 -15.90
CA PRO A 62 0.75 10.15 -16.09
C PRO A 62 0.73 8.67 -16.48
N PHE A 63 -0.41 8.02 -16.25
CA PHE A 63 -0.65 6.65 -16.72
C PHE A 63 -0.75 6.63 -18.24
N ARG A 64 -0.06 5.68 -18.88
CA ARG A 64 -0.09 5.51 -20.35
C ARG A 64 -0.76 4.19 -20.72
N ALA A 65 -1.61 4.23 -21.74
CA ALA A 65 -2.16 3.04 -22.37
C ALA A 65 -1.89 3.07 -23.87
N THR A 66 -1.64 1.90 -24.45
CA THR A 66 -1.47 1.73 -25.89
C THR A 66 -2.74 1.13 -26.47
N ALA A 67 -3.23 1.72 -27.56
CA ALA A 67 -4.33 1.14 -28.32
C ALA A 67 -3.88 -0.18 -28.96
N ALA A 68 -4.77 -1.17 -28.93
CA ALA A 68 -4.63 -2.44 -29.61
C ALA A 68 -5.73 -2.58 -30.67
N LYS A 69 -5.72 -3.70 -31.40
CA LYS A 69 -6.78 -4.02 -32.37
C LYS A 69 -8.13 -4.10 -31.66
N ARG A 70 -9.21 -3.79 -32.38
CA ARG A 70 -10.61 -3.89 -31.90
C ARG A 70 -10.97 -2.92 -30.76
N GLY A 71 -10.33 -1.75 -30.69
CA GLY A 71 -10.69 -0.70 -29.73
C GLY A 71 -10.31 -0.97 -28.27
N GLN A 72 -9.56 -2.06 -28.02
CA GLN A 72 -9.02 -2.37 -26.71
C GLN A 72 -7.78 -1.52 -26.42
N TRP A 73 -7.55 -1.22 -25.15
CA TRP A 73 -6.35 -0.56 -24.67
C TRP A 73 -5.61 -1.48 -23.72
N PHE A 74 -4.29 -1.36 -23.63
CA PHE A 74 -3.49 -2.07 -22.63
C PHE A 74 -2.59 -1.09 -21.91
N ALA A 75 -2.32 -1.35 -20.63
CA ALA A 75 -1.35 -0.56 -19.87
C ALA A 75 0.02 -0.62 -20.56
N ALA A 76 0.65 0.53 -20.78
CA ALA A 76 2.00 0.57 -21.33
C ALA A 76 2.98 -0.09 -20.35
N ALA A 77 3.95 -0.84 -20.85
CA ALA A 77 4.97 -1.51 -20.02
C ALA A 77 5.76 -0.51 -19.16
N THR A 78 5.94 0.73 -19.65
CA THR A 78 6.62 1.82 -18.92
C THR A 78 5.88 2.30 -17.67
N ASN A 79 4.60 1.89 -17.46
CA ASN A 79 3.88 2.25 -16.25
C ASN A 79 4.52 1.67 -14.99
N SER A 80 5.21 0.52 -15.06
CA SER A 80 5.91 -0.05 -13.89
C SER A 80 7.01 0.88 -13.37
N LEU A 81 7.67 1.63 -14.26
CA LEU A 81 8.70 2.61 -13.88
C LEU A 81 8.16 3.74 -13.00
N ARG A 82 6.86 4.02 -13.10
CA ARG A 82 6.17 5.07 -12.33
C ARG A 82 6.13 4.75 -10.84
N THR A 83 5.95 3.46 -10.53
CA THR A 83 5.81 2.94 -9.16
C THR A 83 7.03 2.14 -8.71
N LYS A 84 7.98 1.86 -9.62
CA LYS A 84 9.16 1.00 -9.41
C LYS A 84 9.82 1.23 -8.06
N ALA A 85 10.22 2.46 -7.78
CA ALA A 85 10.98 2.73 -6.57
C ALA A 85 10.16 2.59 -5.28
N MET A 86 8.83 2.77 -5.32
CA MET A 86 7.95 2.46 -4.19
C MET A 86 7.87 0.95 -3.98
N VAL A 87 7.62 0.20 -5.05
CA VAL A 87 7.51 -1.26 -5.00
C VAL A 87 8.83 -1.90 -4.58
N GLU A 88 9.95 -1.46 -5.15
CA GLU A 88 11.28 -1.95 -4.80
C GLU A 88 11.64 -1.65 -3.35
N THR A 89 11.37 -0.43 -2.87
CA THR A 89 11.56 -0.11 -1.45
C THR A 89 10.79 -1.10 -0.57
N PHE A 90 9.48 -1.24 -0.81
CA PHE A 90 8.66 -2.13 0.01
C PHE A 90 9.08 -3.60 -0.07
N CYS A 91 9.35 -4.11 -1.28
CA CYS A 91 9.63 -5.53 -1.49
C CYS A 91 11.05 -5.94 -1.06
N LEU A 92 12.04 -5.05 -1.17
CA LEU A 92 13.44 -5.36 -0.88
C LEU A 92 13.86 -5.05 0.55
N THR A 93 13.12 -4.21 1.28
CA THR A 93 13.43 -3.96 2.69
C THR A 93 13.27 -5.24 3.51
N ASP A 94 14.24 -5.52 4.36
CA ASP A 94 14.24 -6.71 5.23
C ASP A 94 12.97 -6.78 6.12
N THR A 95 12.31 -7.93 6.09
CA THR A 95 11.05 -8.17 6.80
C THR A 95 11.23 -8.04 8.31
N LYS A 96 12.36 -8.51 8.87
CA LYS A 96 12.62 -8.44 10.32
C LYS A 96 12.80 -7.00 10.78
N THR A 97 13.44 -6.17 9.95
CA THR A 97 13.64 -4.75 10.19
C THR A 97 12.30 -4.00 10.23
N ILE A 98 11.40 -4.29 9.30
CA ILE A 98 10.04 -3.73 9.32
C ILE A 98 9.30 -4.20 10.58
N ALA A 99 9.35 -5.49 10.91
CA ALA A 99 8.67 -6.05 12.08
C ALA A 99 9.19 -5.45 13.40
N ALA A 100 10.51 -5.25 13.53
CA ALA A 100 11.11 -4.63 14.70
C ALA A 100 10.71 -3.15 14.83
N ALA A 101 10.67 -2.41 13.71
CA ALA A 101 10.18 -1.03 13.71
C ALA A 101 8.69 -0.96 14.11
N TYR A 102 7.86 -1.85 13.56
CA TYR A 102 6.45 -1.97 13.92
C TYR A 102 6.27 -2.22 15.42
N ALA A 103 6.96 -3.20 16.00
CA ALA A 103 6.81 -3.54 17.43
C ALA A 103 7.15 -2.36 18.36
N ARG A 104 8.07 -1.47 17.94
CA ARG A 104 8.41 -0.25 18.70
C ARG A 104 7.36 0.85 18.60
N LEU A 105 6.54 0.83 17.55
CA LEU A 105 5.52 1.85 17.24
C LEU A 105 4.09 1.36 17.53
N GLU A 106 3.89 0.06 17.71
CA GLU A 106 2.58 -0.59 17.89
C GLU A 106 1.70 0.10 18.95
N PRO A 107 2.17 0.45 20.16
CA PRO A 107 1.32 1.14 21.14
C PRO A 107 0.76 2.48 20.64
N VAL A 108 1.55 3.23 19.87
CA VAL A 108 1.13 4.51 19.29
C VAL A 108 0.24 4.31 18.07
N PHE A 109 0.48 3.26 17.29
CA PHE A 109 -0.46 2.92 16.23
C PHE A 109 -1.82 2.53 16.78
N ASP A 110 -1.90 1.79 17.88
CA ASP A 110 -3.17 1.47 18.56
C ASP A 110 -3.87 2.71 19.13
N GLU A 111 -3.11 3.68 19.66
CA GLU A 111 -3.64 4.98 20.09
C GLU A 111 -4.26 5.74 18.91
N LEU A 112 -3.48 5.97 17.86
CA LEU A 112 -3.94 6.66 16.65
C LEU A 112 -5.09 5.94 15.95
N TYR A 113 -5.14 4.60 16.05
CA TYR A 113 -6.22 3.82 15.48
C TYR A 113 -7.53 4.02 16.25
N ARG A 114 -7.48 4.15 17.58
CA ARG A 114 -8.65 4.52 18.40
C ARG A 114 -9.10 5.95 18.11
N ASP A 115 -8.19 6.87 17.81
CA ASP A 115 -8.53 8.24 17.42
C ASP A 115 -9.33 8.33 16.11
N LEU A 116 -9.29 7.28 15.27
CA LEU A 116 -10.18 7.15 14.10
C LEU A 116 -11.62 6.77 14.48
N GLY A 117 -11.92 6.56 15.77
CA GLY A 117 -13.25 6.22 16.27
C GLY A 117 -13.51 4.73 16.48
N TYR A 118 -12.48 3.88 16.40
CA TYR A 118 -12.64 2.45 16.67
C TYR A 118 -12.81 2.15 18.16
N PRO A 119 -13.59 1.11 18.54
CA PRO A 119 -13.78 0.72 19.94
C PRO A 119 -12.46 0.37 20.64
N ALA A 120 -12.41 0.52 21.96
CA ALA A 120 -11.20 0.26 22.76
C ALA A 120 -10.62 -1.16 22.63
N GLY A 121 -11.44 -2.14 22.23
CA GLY A 121 -11.00 -3.53 22.00
C GLY A 121 -10.46 -3.82 20.59
N ALA A 122 -10.55 -2.88 19.65
CA ALA A 122 -10.00 -3.03 18.31
C ALA A 122 -8.55 -2.52 18.27
N THR A 123 -7.66 -3.31 17.67
CA THR A 123 -6.25 -2.96 17.55
C THR A 123 -5.87 -2.56 16.13
N PHE A 124 -4.81 -1.76 15.99
CA PHE A 124 -4.22 -1.46 14.70
C PHE A 124 -3.75 -2.74 14.00
N ARG A 125 -3.27 -3.72 14.77
CA ARG A 125 -2.89 -5.05 14.28
C ARG A 125 -4.06 -5.76 13.59
N ASP A 126 -5.27 -5.69 14.13
CA ASP A 126 -6.48 -6.25 13.49
C ASP A 126 -6.81 -5.52 12.18
N GLY A 127 -6.66 -4.19 12.17
CA GLY A 127 -6.79 -3.37 10.96
C GLY A 127 -5.78 -3.77 9.89
N LEU A 128 -4.52 -4.00 10.29
CA LEU A 128 -3.47 -4.46 9.40
C LEU A 128 -3.78 -5.85 8.82
N GLY A 129 -4.30 -6.78 9.64
CA GLY A 129 -4.79 -8.08 9.20
C GLY A 129 -5.90 -7.97 8.13
N ARG A 130 -6.87 -7.08 8.33
CA ARG A 130 -7.92 -6.78 7.32
C ARG A 130 -7.35 -6.18 6.04
N ALA A 131 -6.40 -5.24 6.13
CA ALA A 131 -5.73 -4.68 4.97
C ALA A 131 -4.95 -5.75 4.18
N CYS A 132 -4.25 -6.65 4.87
CA CYS A 132 -3.61 -7.81 4.27
C CYS A 132 -4.64 -8.69 3.53
N ARG A 133 -5.78 -9.01 4.16
CA ARG A 133 -6.86 -9.79 3.53
C ARG A 133 -7.30 -9.17 2.21
N VAL A 134 -7.68 -7.89 2.22
CA VAL A 134 -8.14 -7.18 1.01
C VAL A 134 -7.12 -7.27 -0.14
N LEU A 135 -5.85 -7.03 0.14
CA LEU A 135 -4.79 -7.03 -0.88
C LEU A 135 -4.44 -8.45 -1.36
N LEU A 136 -4.41 -9.43 -0.46
CA LEU A 136 -4.16 -10.84 -0.80
C LEU A 136 -5.31 -11.47 -1.59
N ASP A 137 -6.54 -11.01 -1.38
CA ASP A 137 -7.74 -11.44 -2.11
C ASP A 137 -7.82 -10.83 -3.52
N THR A 138 -6.91 -9.94 -3.88
CA THR A 138 -6.86 -9.38 -5.23
C THR A 138 -6.49 -10.48 -6.23
N PRO A 139 -7.38 -10.84 -7.19
CA PRO A 139 -7.05 -11.81 -8.21
C PRO A 139 -6.06 -11.18 -9.19
N VAL A 140 -4.86 -11.75 -9.32
CA VAL A 140 -3.87 -11.30 -10.31
C VAL A 140 -3.97 -12.17 -11.56
N PRO A 141 -4.47 -11.65 -12.69
CA PRO A 141 -4.61 -12.44 -13.93
C PRO A 141 -3.27 -12.91 -14.50
N ASP A 142 -3.31 -13.92 -15.36
CA ASP A 142 -2.12 -14.44 -16.03
C ASP A 142 -1.64 -13.53 -17.18
N ALA A 143 -2.57 -12.80 -17.80
CA ALA A 143 -2.29 -11.87 -18.88
C ALA A 143 -2.71 -10.43 -18.52
N PRO A 144 -2.00 -9.39 -19.03
CA PRO A 144 -2.38 -8.00 -18.79
C PRO A 144 -3.85 -7.73 -19.15
N PRO A 145 -4.65 -7.20 -18.22
CA PRO A 145 -6.06 -7.00 -18.48
C PRO A 145 -6.26 -5.90 -19.53
N ALA A 146 -7.21 -6.14 -20.43
CA ALA A 146 -7.65 -5.11 -21.37
C ALA A 146 -8.31 -3.95 -20.62
N LEU A 147 -8.16 -2.75 -21.17
CA LEU A 147 -8.69 -1.51 -20.66
C LEU A 147 -9.66 -0.89 -21.66
N VAL A 148 -10.60 -0.13 -21.14
CA VAL A 148 -11.48 0.76 -21.90
C VAL A 148 -11.21 2.21 -21.49
N ARG A 149 -11.14 3.11 -22.47
CA ARG A 149 -10.98 4.54 -22.22
C ARG A 149 -12.31 5.12 -21.76
N HIS A 150 -12.31 5.81 -20.62
CA HIS A 150 -13.47 6.48 -20.05
C HIS A 150 -13.10 7.93 -19.74
N GLY A 151 -13.32 8.83 -20.70
CA GLY A 151 -12.84 10.21 -20.63
C GLY A 151 -11.30 10.29 -20.62
N THR A 152 -10.75 10.87 -19.55
CA THR A 152 -9.29 11.00 -19.33
C THR A 152 -8.68 9.83 -18.58
N VAL A 153 -9.49 8.87 -18.10
CA VAL A 153 -9.04 7.71 -17.32
C VAL A 153 -9.27 6.40 -18.06
N TYR A 154 -8.65 5.33 -17.56
CA TYR A 154 -8.81 3.96 -18.07
C TYR A 154 -9.41 3.06 -16.99
N ARG A 155 -10.41 2.28 -17.39
CA ARG A 155 -11.06 1.24 -16.58
C ARG A 155 -10.69 -0.14 -17.11
N PHE A 156 -10.73 -1.16 -16.26
CA PHE A 156 -10.63 -2.54 -16.72
C PHE A 156 -11.84 -2.88 -17.59
N ALA A 157 -11.59 -3.58 -18.70
CA ALA A 157 -12.65 -4.05 -19.60
C ALA A 157 -13.42 -5.23 -18.99
N ASP A 158 -12.75 -6.06 -18.19
CA ASP A 158 -13.36 -7.16 -17.44
C ASP A 158 -14.18 -6.60 -16.26
N PRO A 159 -15.52 -6.81 -16.23
CA PRO A 159 -16.38 -6.34 -15.15
C PRO A 159 -15.97 -6.89 -13.77
N LYS A 160 -15.41 -8.11 -13.70
CA LYS A 160 -14.93 -8.69 -12.44
C LYS A 160 -13.75 -7.90 -11.88
N LEU A 161 -12.83 -7.47 -12.74
CA LEU A 161 -11.67 -6.66 -12.33
C LEU A 161 -12.06 -5.21 -12.05
N GLU A 162 -12.97 -4.63 -12.85
CA GLU A 162 -13.44 -3.26 -12.61
C GLU A 162 -14.31 -3.15 -11.34
N GLY A 163 -15.03 -4.23 -11.00
CA GLY A 163 -15.81 -4.37 -9.78
C GLY A 163 -15.00 -4.61 -8.50
N LEU A 164 -13.68 -4.82 -8.61
CA LEU A 164 -12.80 -4.92 -7.44
C LEU A 164 -12.78 -3.62 -6.64
N ARG A 165 -12.49 -3.73 -5.34
CA ARG A 165 -12.34 -2.57 -4.46
C ARG A 165 -11.18 -1.69 -4.93
N SER A 166 -11.22 -0.39 -4.61
CA SER A 166 -10.23 0.59 -5.06
C SER A 166 -8.80 0.19 -4.70
N ALA A 167 -8.56 -0.32 -3.49
CA ALA A 167 -7.26 -0.85 -3.06
C ALA A 167 -6.74 -1.97 -3.97
N GLN A 168 -7.61 -2.92 -4.32
CA GLN A 168 -7.28 -4.06 -5.17
C GLN A 168 -6.97 -3.61 -6.61
N LYS A 169 -7.75 -2.64 -7.12
CA LYS A 169 -7.48 -2.05 -8.44
C LYS A 169 -6.16 -1.26 -8.47
N HIS A 170 -5.75 -0.63 -7.37
CA HIS A 170 -4.43 0.01 -7.27
C HIS A 170 -3.31 -1.01 -7.32
N LEU A 171 -3.46 -2.14 -6.62
CA LEU A 171 -2.49 -3.24 -6.66
C LEU A 171 -2.29 -3.76 -8.09
N LEU A 172 -3.37 -3.98 -8.85
CA LEU A 172 -3.29 -4.39 -10.25
C LEU A 172 -2.65 -3.34 -11.16
N ARG A 173 -2.83 -2.05 -10.84
CA ARG A 173 -2.24 -0.92 -11.60
C ARG A 173 -0.73 -0.77 -11.40
N LEU A 174 -0.13 -1.47 -10.44
CA LEU A 174 1.33 -1.61 -10.35
C LEU A 174 1.90 -2.44 -11.51
N GLY A 175 1.05 -3.25 -12.16
CA GLY A 175 1.47 -4.27 -13.12
C GLY A 175 1.55 -5.65 -12.46
N LEU A 176 1.29 -6.70 -13.23
CA LEU A 176 1.06 -8.05 -12.69
C LEU A 176 2.27 -8.62 -11.93
N ALA A 177 3.49 -8.38 -12.41
CA ALA A 177 4.70 -8.82 -11.73
C ALA A 177 4.86 -8.15 -10.36
N ASP A 178 4.69 -6.83 -10.30
CA ASP A 178 4.81 -6.07 -9.06
C ASP A 178 3.64 -6.36 -8.10
N ALA A 179 2.43 -6.59 -8.60
CA ALA A 179 1.30 -7.03 -7.79
C ALA A 179 1.62 -8.36 -7.06
N ARG A 180 2.18 -9.35 -7.77
CA ARG A 180 2.59 -10.63 -7.18
C ARG A 180 3.71 -10.45 -6.15
N ARG A 181 4.71 -9.62 -6.43
CA ARG A 181 5.80 -9.29 -5.49
C ARG A 181 5.28 -8.64 -4.22
N VAL A 182 4.38 -7.68 -4.34
CA VAL A 182 3.73 -7.02 -3.21
C VAL A 182 2.91 -8.01 -2.39
N GLN A 183 2.11 -8.88 -3.03
CA GLN A 183 1.38 -9.93 -2.30
C GLN A 183 2.31 -10.90 -1.58
N ALA A 184 3.42 -11.32 -2.19
CA ALA A 184 4.43 -12.16 -1.53
C ALA A 184 5.01 -11.47 -0.30
N LYS A 185 5.41 -10.20 -0.44
CA LYS A 185 5.93 -9.41 0.68
C LYS A 185 4.91 -9.21 1.81
N ILE A 186 3.64 -9.03 1.47
CA ILE A 186 2.54 -8.95 2.45
C ILE A 186 2.42 -10.26 3.24
N ARG A 187 2.53 -11.42 2.59
CA ARG A 187 2.51 -12.73 3.29
C ARG A 187 3.69 -12.88 4.24
N GLU A 188 4.90 -12.50 3.81
CA GLU A 188 6.09 -12.51 4.66
C GLU A 188 5.92 -11.62 5.89
N LEU A 189 5.41 -10.40 5.71
CA LEU A 189 5.15 -9.47 6.81
C LEU A 189 4.07 -9.98 7.75
N ALA A 190 2.98 -10.52 7.21
CA ALA A 190 1.91 -11.09 8.02
C ALA A 190 2.42 -12.26 8.89
N GLN A 191 3.29 -13.10 8.35
CA GLN A 191 3.93 -14.17 9.10
C GLN A 191 4.89 -13.63 10.17
N ALA A 192 5.78 -12.69 9.82
CA ALA A 192 6.75 -12.13 10.76
C ALA A 192 6.09 -11.37 11.92
N LEU A 193 4.96 -10.73 11.64
CA LEU A 193 4.15 -10.03 12.63
C LEU A 193 3.12 -10.94 13.32
N GLN A 194 2.96 -12.19 12.91
CA GLN A 194 1.92 -13.10 13.42
C GLN A 194 0.51 -12.49 13.34
N LEU A 195 0.19 -11.87 12.20
CA LEU A 195 -1.11 -11.25 11.98
C LEU A 195 -2.19 -12.32 11.84
N LYS A 196 -3.33 -12.08 12.50
CA LYS A 196 -4.57 -12.79 12.19
C LYS A 196 -5.17 -12.17 10.94
N ILE A 197 -5.09 -12.88 9.82
CA ILE A 197 -5.79 -12.49 8.59
C ILE A 197 -7.20 -13.09 8.69
N PRO A 198 -8.26 -12.27 8.76
CA PRO A 198 -9.62 -12.78 8.84
C PRO A 198 -9.98 -13.55 7.57
N GLU A 199 -10.84 -14.56 7.74
CA GLU A 199 -11.43 -15.31 6.62
C GLU A 199 -12.25 -14.41 5.69
#